data_AF-A0A842LHE2-F1
#
_entry.id   AF-A0A842LHE2-F1
#
_cell.length_a   1.000
_cell.length_b   1.000
_cell.length_c   1.000
_cell.angle_alpha   90.00
_cell.angle_beta   90.00
_cell.angle_gamma   90.00
#
_symmetry.space_group_name_H-M   'P 1'
#
loop_
_entity.id
_entity.type
_entity.pdbx_description
1 polymer ?
#
loop_
_entity_poly.entity_id
_entity_poly.type
_entity_poly.pdbx_seq_one_letter_code
_entity_poly.pdbx_strand_id
1 'polypeptide(L)' 'MGRSTESIRMEAKRIAKRWERAGRALKDDEKKYAERLAGMMERHSSEIFYGFDDLLEASLFALFIELMKKMEKNDVGF' A
#
# COMPACT_ATOMS: atom_id res chain seq x y z
N MET A 1 23.63 2.03 -7.79
CA MET A 1 23.11 0.84 -8.51
C MET A 1 21.61 0.82 -8.31
N GLY A 2 20.82 1.03 -9.38
CA GLY A 2 19.37 1.15 -9.28
C GLY A 2 18.73 -0.14 -8.78
N ARG A 3 17.72 -0.02 -7.90
CA ARG A 3 16.93 -1.17 -7.43
C ARG A 3 16.22 -1.80 -8.63
N SER A 4 16.32 -3.11 -8.80
CA SER A 4 15.56 -3.82 -9.83
C SER A 4 14.07 -3.78 -9.50
N THR A 5 13.23 -3.79 -10.54
CA THR A 5 11.76 -3.86 -10.38
C THR A 5 11.32 -5.07 -9.57
N GLU A 6 12.04 -6.19 -9.69
CA GLU A 6 11.82 -7.40 -8.89
C GLU A 6 12.10 -7.19 -7.40
N SER A 7 13.19 -6.49 -7.05
CA SER A 7 13.52 -6.15 -5.66
C SER A 7 12.46 -5.26 -5.02
N ILE A 8 11.90 -4.32 -5.79
CA ILE A 8 10.85 -3.40 -5.31
C ILE A 8 9.56 -4.18 -5.02
N ARG A 9 9.15 -5.08 -5.92
CA ARG A 9 7.97 -5.94 -5.71
C ARG A 9 8.13 -6.85 -4.50
N MET A 10 9.32 -7.42 -4.29
CA MET A 10 9.59 -8.24 -3.12
C MET A 10 9.49 -7.44 -1.82
N GLU A 11 9.98 -6.20 -1.81
CA GLU A 11 9.87 -5.34 -0.62
C GLU A 11 8.42 -4.92 -0.34
N ALA A 12 7.66 -4.53 -1.37
CA ALA A 12 6.24 -4.23 -1.25
C ALA A 12 5.46 -5.40 -0.62
N LYS A 13 5.74 -6.64 -1.06
CA LYS A 13 5.17 -7.86 -0.46
C LYS A 13 5.59 -8.06 1.00
N ARG A 14 6.83 -7.74 1.37
CA ARG A 14 7.29 -7.80 2.77
C ARG A 14 6.55 -6.80 3.65
N ILE A 15 6.36 -5.57 3.17
CA ILE A 15 5.60 -4.52 3.85
C ILE A 15 4.13 -4.95 4.02
N ALA A 16 3.48 -5.43 2.96
CA ALA A 16 2.10 -5.90 3.00
C ALA A 16 1.90 -7.02 4.05
N LYS A 17 2.77 -8.05 4.05
CA LYS A 17 2.73 -9.13 5.06
C LYS A 17 2.93 -8.64 6.48
N ARG A 18 3.78 -7.61 6.70
CA ARG A 18 3.94 -7.00 8.02
C ARG A 18 2.65 -6.32 8.47
N TRP A 19 1.97 -5.63 7.57
CA TRP A 19 0.69 -4.97 7.86
C TRP A 19 -0.42 -5.98 8.16
N GLU A 20 -0.51 -7.09 7.41
CA GLU A 20 -1.45 -8.17 7.74
C GLU A 20 -1.22 -8.73 9.15
N ARG A 21 0.04 -9.00 9.51
CA ARG A 21 0.39 -9.51 10.84
C ARG A 21 0.05 -8.50 11.93
N ALA A 22 0.35 -7.23 11.73
CA ALA A 22 -0.01 -6.16 12.66
C ALA A 22 -1.53 -6.03 12.79
N GLY A 23 -2.25 -6.14 11.67
CA GLY A 23 -3.71 -6.09 11.61
C GLY A 23 -4.39 -7.17 12.45
N ARG A 24 -3.79 -8.36 12.59
CA ARG A 24 -4.34 -9.44 13.43
C ARG A 24 -4.49 -9.06 14.91
N ALA A 25 -3.72 -8.08 15.39
CA ALA A 25 -3.80 -7.57 16.76
C ALA A 25 -4.87 -6.49 16.96
N LEU A 26 -5.51 -6.01 15.89
CA LEU A 26 -6.56 -4.99 15.94
C LEU A 26 -7.92 -5.60 16.33
N LYS A 27 -8.91 -4.74 16.58
CA LYS A 27 -10.30 -5.17 16.76
C LYS A 27 -10.90 -5.68 15.44
N ASP A 28 -11.97 -6.47 15.50
CA ASP A 28 -12.54 -7.11 14.31
C ASP A 28 -13.09 -6.11 13.28
N ASP A 29 -13.60 -4.97 13.73
CA ASP A 29 -14.04 -3.86 12.89
C ASP A 29 -12.87 -3.12 12.22
N GLU A 30 -11.66 -3.21 12.80
CA GLU A 30 -10.44 -2.59 12.28
C GLU A 30 -9.65 -3.53 11.35
N LYS A 31 -9.70 -4.85 11.60
CA LYS A 31 -9.01 -5.89 10.81
C LYS A 31 -9.30 -5.79 9.32
N LYS A 32 -10.58 -5.59 8.96
CA LYS A 32 -11.02 -5.46 7.55
C LYS A 32 -10.32 -4.30 6.82
N TYR A 33 -9.96 -3.22 7.54
CA TYR A 33 -9.25 -2.10 6.95
C TYR A 33 -7.77 -2.43 6.79
N ALA A 34 -7.14 -3.08 7.78
CA ALA A 34 -5.75 -3.52 7.68
C ALA A 34 -5.53 -4.49 6.50
N GLU A 35 -6.43 -5.46 6.31
CA GLU A 35 -6.41 -6.38 5.16
C GLU A 35 -6.56 -5.63 3.83
N ARG A 36 -7.47 -4.63 3.77
CA ARG A 36 -7.67 -3.82 2.56
C ARG A 36 -6.44 -2.99 2.21
N LEU A 37 -5.76 -2.40 3.20
CA LEU A 37 -4.53 -1.62 3.01
C LEU A 37 -3.38 -2.52 2.55
N ALA A 38 -3.22 -3.71 3.15
CA ALA A 38 -2.23 -4.68 2.70
C ALA A 38 -2.48 -5.12 1.24
N GLY A 39 -3.73 -5.40 0.88
CA GLY A 39 -4.09 -5.78 -0.49
C GLY A 39 -3.89 -4.65 -1.52
N MET A 40 -4.04 -3.38 -1.13
CA MET A 40 -3.69 -2.23 -1.98
C MET A 40 -2.18 -2.17 -2.23
N MET A 41 -1.38 -2.41 -1.18
CA MET A 41 0.07 -2.35 -1.26
C MET A 41 0.65 -3.39 -2.22
N GLU A 42 0.14 -4.62 -2.22
CA GLU A 42 0.61 -5.66 -3.15
C GLU A 42 0.35 -5.32 -4.62
N ARG A 43 -0.72 -4.59 -4.92
CA ARG A 43 -1.15 -4.25 -6.29
C ARG A 43 -0.35 -3.10 -6.90
N HIS A 44 0.13 -2.15 -6.10
CA HIS A 44 0.66 -0.86 -6.57
C HIS A 44 2.19 -0.74 -6.54
N SER A 45 2.91 -1.83 -6.77
CA SER A 45 4.39 -1.85 -6.79
C SER A 45 5.04 -1.26 -8.06
N SER A 46 4.46 -0.19 -8.64
CA SER A 46 4.87 0.42 -9.91
C SER A 46 5.61 1.76 -9.76
N GLU A 47 6.51 2.04 -10.72
CA GLU A 47 7.19 3.29 -11.17
C GLU A 47 7.47 4.45 -10.20
N ILE A 48 6.54 4.81 -9.30
CA ILE A 48 6.69 5.87 -8.28
C ILE A 48 7.92 5.60 -7.39
N PHE A 49 8.29 4.34 -7.17
CA PHE A 49 9.43 3.92 -6.34
C PHE A 49 10.81 4.41 -6.82
N TYR A 50 10.93 4.90 -8.06
CA TYR A 50 12.20 5.45 -8.55
C TYR A 50 12.48 6.86 -8.04
N GLY A 51 11.46 7.57 -7.55
CA GLY A 51 11.59 8.93 -7.00
C GLY A 51 11.85 8.97 -5.48
N PHE A 52 11.91 7.82 -4.81
CA PHE A 52 12.01 7.74 -3.36
C PHE A 52 13.20 6.88 -2.92
N ASP A 53 13.94 7.39 -1.92
CA ASP A 53 15.02 6.64 -1.28
C ASP A 53 14.48 5.57 -0.32
N ASP A 54 13.32 5.82 0.30
CA ASP A 54 12.63 4.89 1.19
C ASP A 54 11.43 4.22 0.50
N LEU A 55 11.41 2.88 0.50
CA LEU A 55 10.36 2.11 -0.16
C LEU A 55 9.05 2.11 0.62
N LEU A 56 9.07 2.27 1.94
CA LEU A 56 7.87 2.42 2.75
C LEU A 56 7.23 3.80 2.51
N GLU A 57 8.03 4.84 2.35
CA GLU A 57 7.54 6.17 1.98
C GLU A 57 6.84 6.15 0.62
N ALA A 58 7.49 5.58 -0.41
CA ALA A 58 6.89 5.41 -1.73
C ALA A 58 5.59 4.60 -1.69
N SER A 59 5.58 3.54 -0.86
CA SER A 59 4.44 2.66 -0.63
C SER A 59 3.24 3.41 -0.03
N LEU A 60 3.50 4.22 1.00
CA LEU A 60 2.48 5.05 1.65
C LEU A 60 1.96 6.13 0.70
N PHE A 61 2.85 6.75 -0.08
CA PHE A 61 2.46 7.75 -1.06
C PHE A 61 1.51 7.17 -2.12
N ALA A 62 1.86 6.02 -2.70
CA ALA A 62 0.99 5.32 -3.65
C ALA A 62 -0.37 4.93 -3.03
N LEU A 63 -0.36 4.48 -1.77
CA LEU A 63 -1.56 4.14 -1.02
C LEU A 63 -2.47 5.36 -0.80
N PHE A 64 -1.91 6.52 -0.44
CA PHE A 64 -2.67 7.75 -0.26
C PHE A 64 -3.31 8.23 -1.56
N ILE A 65 -2.60 8.16 -2.70
CA ILE A 65 -3.19 8.46 -4.01
C ILE A 65 -4.40 7.57 -4.31
N GLU A 66 -4.31 6.26 -4.01
CA GLU A 66 -5.42 5.34 -4.22
C GLU A 66 -6.60 5.62 -3.28
N LEU A 67 -6.32 5.97 -2.02
CA LEU A 67 -7.37 6.38 -1.07
C LEU A 67 -8.07 7.66 -1.55
N MET A 68 -7.33 8.66 -2.02
CA MET A 68 -7.91 9.88 -2.59
C MET A 68 -8.78 9.58 -3.82
N LYS A 69 -8.32 8.75 -4.75
CA LYS A 69 -9.11 8.31 -5.91
C LYS A 69 -10.41 7.61 -5.50
N LYS A 70 -10.39 6.83 -4.42
CA LYS A 70 -11.58 6.16 -3.90
C LYS A 70 -12.53 7.12 -3.22
N MET A 71 -12.01 8.12 -2.50
CA MET A 71 -12.83 9.18 -1.91
C MET A 71 -13.52 9.99 -3.02
N GLU A 72 -12.77 10.42 -4.04
CA GLU A 72 -13.33 11.11 -5.20
C GLU A 72 -14.41 10.29 -5.89
N LYS A 73 -14.17 8.99 -6.16
CA LYS A 73 -15.17 8.09 -6.76
C LYS A 73 -16.43 7.88 -5.89
N ASN A 74 -16.28 7.89 -4.57
CA ASN A 74 -17.40 7.79 -3.66
C ASN A 74 -18.16 9.12 -3.52
N ASP A 75 -17.50 10.25 -3.77
CA ASP A 75 -18.12 11.58 -3.82
C ASP A 75 -18.90 11.84 -5.13
N VAL A 76 -18.63 11.12 -6.23
CA VAL A 76 -19.42 11.23 -7.50
C VAL A 76 -20.77 10.50 -7.44
N GLY A 77 -21.41 10.47 -6.27
CA GLY A 77 -22.66 9.75 -5.99
C GLY A 77 -23.82 10.64 -5.52
N PHE A 78 -23.97 11.85 -6.08
CA PHE A 78 -25.15 12.70 -5.91
C PHE A 78 -25.85 12.94 -7.25
#